data_AF-A0A7X0PBD9-F1
#
_entry.id   AF-A0A7X0PBD9-F1
#
_cell.length_a   1.000
_cell.length_b   1.000
_cell.length_c   1.000
_cell.angle_alpha   90.00
_cell.angle_beta   90.00
_cell.angle_gamma   90.00
#
_symmetry.space_group_name_H-M   'P 1'
#
loop_
_entity.id
_entity.type
_entity.pdbx_description
1 polymer ?
#
loop_
_entity_poly.entity_id
_entity_poly.type
_entity_poly.pdbx_seq_one_letter_code
_entity_poly.pdbx_strand_id
1 'polypeptide(L)'
;MEHHDDLLADCGHGRYDAIQSKTALNAESSWKCSHEGFVDAVRKQCKLEQEYGDQIRCYVLFSNIKSYVPTANTKKPETFASSPMRLIDECKKKSSFARVTEPYKAALKALSDAVGFKPGVVFRVMQKLVFQKGPQLEAFRDQLATIVSEVPECKNLPMPRLREAGQLVYQRLHYASIKDASTLSLLASPLAPDGREMASIDAKRVTADEVKQILMRHPGENFLYDDQGQLQLGKLSGQKEVLRRKMDLGGVGRQFSSIWLQAISAEKHLMEEMLLDPKRGLRKLNQLEAVMVVECQNAEAEFGDDPEDTRGQKIFRRILARTEELSNGDSEQVFNVRVETLRGMAGLLSGSCYFAWGKPLPVDGGVVDGV
;
A
#
# COMPACT_ATOMS: atom_id res chain seq x y z
N MET A 1 10.15 -10.64 -10.14
CA MET A 1 9.50 -11.93 -9.85
C MET A 1 8.42 -11.75 -8.81
N GLU A 2 7.16 -11.84 -9.21
CA GLU A 2 6.09 -12.24 -8.29
C GLU A 2 6.02 -13.78 -8.40
N HIS A 3 7.01 -14.42 -7.79
CA HIS A 3 6.96 -15.85 -7.55
C HIS A 3 6.00 -16.14 -6.42
N HIS A 4 5.66 -17.40 -6.20
CA HIS A 4 4.73 -17.92 -5.19
C HIS A 4 5.09 -17.61 -3.72
N ASP A 5 5.94 -16.62 -3.50
CA ASP A 5 6.35 -16.01 -2.24
C ASP A 5 5.50 -14.77 -1.98
N ASP A 6 5.34 -14.45 -0.72
CA ASP A 6 4.51 -13.30 -0.35
C ASP A 6 5.31 -11.99 -0.54
N LEU A 7 6.64 -12.04 -0.36
CA LEU A 7 7.56 -10.90 -0.56
C LEU A 7 8.94 -11.38 -1.01
N LEU A 8 9.60 -10.58 -1.87
CA LEU A 8 11.00 -10.77 -2.26
C LEU A 8 11.79 -9.51 -1.89
N ALA A 9 12.76 -9.64 -0.98
CA ALA A 9 13.57 -8.50 -0.54
C ALA A 9 14.93 -8.50 -1.24
N ASP A 10 15.20 -7.45 -2.01
CA ASP A 10 16.52 -7.20 -2.61
C ASP A 10 17.49 -6.69 -1.55
N CYS A 11 18.55 -7.46 -1.30
CA CYS A 11 19.59 -7.14 -0.32
C CYS A 11 20.78 -6.40 -0.96
N GLY A 12 20.69 -6.04 -2.24
CA GLY A 12 21.77 -5.49 -3.05
C GLY A 12 22.59 -6.58 -3.74
N HIS A 13 23.34 -6.17 -4.77
CA HIS A 13 24.25 -7.04 -5.54
C HIS A 13 23.60 -8.29 -6.14
N GLY A 14 22.32 -8.23 -6.49
CA GLY A 14 21.58 -9.36 -7.08
C GLY A 14 21.35 -10.53 -6.11
N ARG A 15 21.34 -10.23 -4.80
CA ARG A 15 21.03 -11.20 -3.74
C ARG A 15 19.66 -10.93 -3.16
N TYR A 16 18.88 -11.98 -2.97
CA TYR A 16 17.50 -11.87 -2.52
C TYR A 16 17.21 -12.71 -1.28
N ASP A 17 16.36 -12.19 -0.41
CA ASP A 17 15.68 -12.97 0.61
C ASP A 17 14.25 -13.26 0.13
N ALA A 18 13.90 -14.54 0.05
CA ALA A 18 12.55 -14.98 -0.32
C ALA A 18 11.73 -15.18 0.96
N ILE A 19 10.68 -14.38 1.14
CA ILE A 19 9.90 -14.32 2.37
C ILE A 19 8.52 -14.91 2.11
N GLN A 20 8.18 -15.91 2.92
CA GLN A 20 6.87 -16.54 2.91
C GLN A 20 6.20 -16.38 4.26
N SER A 21 5.01 -15.79 4.25
CA SER A 21 4.13 -15.63 5.38
C SER A 21 3.21 -16.85 5.52
N LYS A 22 3.12 -17.40 6.74
CA LYS A 22 2.17 -18.45 7.10
C LYS A 22 1.49 -18.10 8.42
N THR A 23 0.17 -17.97 8.37
CA THR A 23 -0.65 -17.70 9.56
C THR A 23 -1.61 -18.84 9.81
N ALA A 24 -1.87 -19.16 11.09
CA ALA A 24 -3.00 -20.00 11.48
C ALA A 24 -3.79 -19.38 12.62
N LEU A 25 -5.07 -19.72 12.68
CA LEU A 25 -6.01 -19.29 13.73
C LEU A 25 -5.60 -19.81 15.11
N ASN A 26 -5.09 -21.05 15.19
CA ASN A 26 -4.61 -21.61 16.44
C ASN A 26 -3.10 -21.37 16.64
N ALA A 27 -2.77 -20.24 17.26
CA ALA A 27 -1.40 -19.84 17.57
C ALA A 27 -0.72 -20.73 18.65
N GLU A 28 -1.45 -21.61 19.34
CA GLU A 28 -0.88 -22.57 20.32
C GLU A 28 -0.29 -23.81 19.67
N SER A 29 -0.61 -24.04 18.39
CA SER A 29 0.07 -25.08 17.60
C SER A 29 1.54 -24.72 17.40
N SER A 30 2.36 -25.71 17.03
CA SER A 30 3.78 -25.48 16.72
C SER A 30 4.16 -26.20 15.43
N TRP A 31 5.00 -25.58 14.60
CA TRP A 31 5.44 -26.18 13.33
C TRP A 31 6.26 -27.44 13.58
N LYS A 32 5.84 -28.56 12.98
CA LYS A 32 6.65 -29.77 12.83
C LYS A 32 7.01 -29.97 11.36
N CYS A 33 8.08 -30.69 11.10
CA CYS A 33 8.55 -31.01 9.75
C CYS A 33 7.48 -31.75 8.90
N SER A 34 6.56 -32.47 9.55
CA SER A 34 5.49 -33.22 8.90
C SER A 34 4.20 -32.43 8.70
N HIS A 35 4.10 -31.19 9.21
CA HIS A 35 2.90 -30.39 9.03
C HIS A 35 2.80 -29.94 7.57
N GLU A 36 1.62 -30.13 6.96
CA GLU A 36 1.38 -29.81 5.55
C GLU A 36 1.78 -28.38 5.19
N GLY A 37 1.42 -27.39 6.01
CA GLY A 37 1.80 -25.99 5.75
C GLY A 37 3.31 -25.73 5.74
N PHE A 38 4.09 -26.52 6.49
CA PHE A 38 5.55 -26.44 6.46
C PHE A 38 6.11 -27.16 5.23
N VAL A 39 5.60 -28.36 4.92
CA VAL A 39 5.97 -29.12 3.71
C VAL A 39 5.70 -28.29 2.45
N ASP A 40 4.55 -27.62 2.38
CA ASP A 40 4.19 -26.74 1.27
C ASP A 40 5.11 -25.53 1.12
N ALA A 41 5.51 -24.93 2.26
CA ALA A 41 6.46 -23.83 2.27
C ALA A 41 7.83 -24.29 1.74
N VAL A 42 8.36 -25.40 2.26
CA VAL A 42 9.63 -25.98 1.79
C VAL A 42 9.54 -26.40 0.33
N ARG A 43 8.40 -26.92 -0.14
CA ARG A 43 8.18 -27.28 -1.55
C ARG A 43 8.33 -26.07 -2.47
N LYS A 44 7.77 -24.92 -2.10
CA LYS A 44 7.91 -23.67 -2.85
C LYS A 44 9.37 -23.19 -2.87
N GLN A 45 10.02 -23.21 -1.72
CA GLN A 45 11.43 -22.84 -1.60
C GLN A 45 12.35 -23.77 -2.40
N CYS A 46 12.03 -25.06 -2.50
CA CYS A 46 12.77 -26.01 -3.34
C CYS A 46 12.68 -25.70 -4.83
N LYS A 47 11.53 -25.18 -5.31
CA LYS A 47 11.40 -24.72 -6.70
C LYS A 47 12.36 -23.54 -6.95
N LEU A 48 12.35 -22.57 -6.05
CA LEU A 48 13.23 -21.40 -6.12
C LEU A 48 14.71 -21.77 -6.03
N GLU A 49 15.07 -22.74 -5.17
CA GLU A 49 16.46 -23.21 -5.02
C GLU A 49 16.97 -23.90 -6.29
N GLN A 50 16.09 -24.56 -7.06
CA GLN A 50 16.49 -25.18 -8.32
C GLN A 50 16.75 -24.15 -9.43
N GLU A 51 15.95 -23.10 -9.50
CA GLU A 51 16.05 -22.10 -10.57
C GLU A 51 17.02 -20.96 -10.23
N TYR A 52 16.99 -20.46 -8.99
CA TYR A 52 17.66 -19.22 -8.56
C TYR A 52 18.47 -19.38 -7.26
N GLY A 53 18.79 -20.61 -6.86
CA GLY A 53 19.46 -20.88 -5.58
C GLY A 53 20.72 -20.04 -5.35
N ASP A 54 21.51 -19.78 -6.39
CA ASP A 54 22.74 -18.97 -6.29
C ASP A 54 22.48 -17.48 -6.05
N GLN A 55 21.29 -16.98 -6.37
CA GLN A 55 20.88 -15.58 -6.12
C GLN A 55 20.17 -15.44 -4.77
N ILE A 56 19.63 -16.53 -4.22
CA ILE A 56 18.90 -16.51 -2.96
C ILE A 56 19.86 -16.65 -1.78
N ARG A 57 19.86 -15.64 -0.91
CA ARG A 57 20.65 -15.60 0.32
C ARG A 57 19.98 -16.42 1.40
N CYS A 58 18.71 -16.18 1.69
CA CYS A 58 17.95 -16.96 2.66
C CYS A 58 16.49 -17.13 2.27
N TYR A 59 15.86 -18.15 2.85
CA TYR A 59 14.42 -18.37 2.81
C TYR A 59 13.86 -18.02 4.19
N VAL A 60 12.95 -17.05 4.27
CA VAL A 60 12.34 -16.64 5.54
C VAL A 60 10.94 -17.21 5.62
N LEU A 61 10.69 -18.07 6.60
CA LEU A 61 9.34 -18.48 6.97
C LEU A 61 8.86 -17.58 8.12
N PHE A 62 8.06 -16.57 7.76
CA PHE A 62 7.46 -15.62 8.68
C PHE A 62 6.10 -16.15 9.16
N SER A 63 5.95 -16.38 10.47
CA SER A 63 4.75 -17.07 10.97
C SER A 63 4.35 -16.64 12.37
N ASN A 64 3.05 -16.54 12.63
CA ASN A 64 2.50 -16.30 13.98
C ASN A 64 2.63 -17.54 14.89
N ILE A 65 2.76 -18.73 14.30
CA ILE A 65 3.06 -20.00 14.98
C ILE A 65 4.56 -20.18 15.17
N LYS A 66 4.97 -20.67 16.34
CA LYS A 66 6.36 -21.00 16.67
C LYS A 66 6.77 -22.36 16.09
N SER A 67 8.07 -22.54 15.80
CA SER A 67 8.60 -23.89 15.58
C SER A 67 8.43 -24.75 16.83
N TYR A 68 8.13 -26.04 16.65
CA TYR A 68 8.18 -27.01 17.74
C TYR A 68 9.61 -27.04 18.32
N VAL A 69 9.71 -26.92 19.64
CA VAL A 69 10.96 -27.05 20.41
C VAL A 69 10.77 -28.22 21.38
N PRO A 70 11.57 -29.30 21.25
CA PRO A 70 11.53 -30.41 22.19
C PRO A 70 11.79 -29.97 23.63
N THR A 71 11.00 -30.45 24.58
CA THR A 71 11.17 -30.15 26.01
C THR A 71 12.27 -31.02 26.62
N ALA A 72 12.77 -30.66 27.81
CA ALA A 72 13.81 -31.40 28.52
C ALA A 72 13.45 -32.88 28.79
N ASN A 73 12.16 -33.20 28.84
CA ASN A 73 11.66 -34.56 29.05
C ASN A 73 11.56 -35.39 27.76
N THR A 74 11.91 -34.81 26.60
CA THR A 74 11.88 -35.52 25.32
C THR A 74 13.02 -36.53 25.27
N LYS A 75 12.69 -37.82 25.20
CA LYS A 75 13.70 -38.92 25.15
C LYS A 75 13.78 -39.61 23.79
N LYS A 76 12.76 -39.46 22.94
CA LYS A 76 12.67 -40.14 21.64
C LYS A 76 13.42 -39.33 20.56
N PRO A 77 14.45 -39.91 19.90
CA PRO A 77 15.21 -39.22 18.85
C PRO A 77 14.34 -38.69 17.71
N GLU A 78 13.29 -39.42 17.33
CA GLU A 78 12.38 -39.04 16.24
C GLU A 78 11.61 -37.76 16.59
N THR A 79 11.28 -37.57 17.86
CA THR A 79 10.62 -36.35 18.34
C THR A 79 11.55 -35.15 18.21
N PHE A 80 12.86 -35.31 18.45
CA PHE A 80 13.83 -34.24 18.19
C PHE A 80 13.94 -33.90 16.70
N ALA A 81 13.91 -34.91 15.83
CA ALA A 81 13.99 -34.75 14.39
C ALA A 81 12.73 -34.12 13.77
N SER A 82 11.59 -34.20 14.46
CA SER A 82 10.34 -33.56 14.04
C SER A 82 10.35 -32.03 14.16
N SER A 83 11.32 -31.46 14.87
CA SER A 83 11.50 -30.01 15.05
C SER A 83 12.18 -29.38 13.83
N PRO A 84 11.53 -28.44 13.13
CA PRO A 84 12.13 -27.72 12.01
C PRO A 84 13.43 -27.01 12.39
N MET A 85 13.46 -26.32 13.54
CA MET A 85 14.66 -25.63 14.01
C MET A 85 15.84 -26.57 14.23
N ARG A 86 15.63 -27.73 14.85
CA ARG A 86 16.72 -28.72 15.06
C ARG A 86 17.23 -29.27 13.74
N LEU A 87 16.34 -29.51 12.77
CA LEU A 87 16.71 -29.99 11.45
C LEU A 87 17.49 -28.92 10.66
N ILE A 88 17.08 -27.65 10.72
CA ILE A 88 17.80 -26.51 10.15
C ILE A 88 19.20 -26.40 10.75
N ASP A 89 19.32 -26.41 12.08
CA ASP A 89 20.59 -26.30 12.78
C ASP A 89 21.55 -27.42 12.39
N GLU A 90 21.04 -28.65 12.27
CA GLU A 90 21.84 -29.79 11.82
C GLU A 90 22.30 -29.58 10.37
N CYS A 91 21.42 -29.16 9.47
CA CYS A 91 21.80 -28.90 8.08
C CYS A 91 22.85 -27.80 7.94
N LYS A 92 22.73 -26.71 8.70
CA LYS A 92 23.69 -25.59 8.73
C LYS A 92 25.09 -26.02 9.18
N LYS A 93 25.19 -26.99 10.09
CA LYS A 93 26.46 -27.52 10.61
C LYS A 93 27.17 -28.48 9.67
N LYS A 94 26.47 -29.03 8.67
CA LYS A 94 27.02 -30.04 7.75
C LYS A 94 27.30 -29.41 6.40
N SER A 95 28.31 -29.93 5.70
CA SER A 95 28.67 -29.47 4.35
C SER A 95 27.90 -30.20 3.24
N SER A 96 27.21 -31.30 3.56
CA SER A 96 26.42 -32.06 2.59
C SER A 96 25.40 -32.97 3.29
N PHE A 97 24.35 -33.35 2.55
CA PHE A 97 23.34 -34.33 2.97
C PHE A 97 23.95 -35.64 3.51
N ALA A 98 25.02 -36.14 2.88
CA ALA A 98 25.65 -37.40 3.27
C ALA A 98 26.23 -37.38 4.69
N ARG A 99 26.59 -36.19 5.19
CA ARG A 99 27.17 -35.98 6.53
C ARG A 99 26.15 -35.71 7.62
N VAL A 100 24.86 -35.61 7.27
CA VAL A 100 23.77 -35.52 8.24
C VAL A 100 23.64 -36.88 8.93
N THR A 101 23.62 -36.89 10.25
CA THR A 101 23.50 -38.13 11.05
C THR A 101 22.04 -38.42 11.41
N GLU A 102 21.76 -39.66 11.79
CA GLU A 102 20.47 -39.99 12.40
C GLU A 102 20.28 -39.21 13.71
N PRO A 103 19.04 -38.85 14.10
CA PRO A 103 17.75 -39.13 13.44
C PRO A 103 17.38 -38.12 12.32
N TYR A 104 18.18 -37.08 12.12
CA TYR A 104 17.86 -35.98 11.22
C TYR A 104 17.94 -36.38 9.73
N LYS A 105 18.80 -37.35 9.41
CA LYS A 105 18.92 -37.89 8.05
C LYS A 105 17.61 -38.55 7.60
N ALA A 106 17.00 -39.39 8.43
CA ALA A 106 15.70 -39.96 8.16
C ALA A 106 14.60 -38.89 8.01
N ALA A 107 14.56 -37.90 8.91
CA ALA A 107 13.59 -36.81 8.82
C ALA A 107 13.74 -35.97 7.54
N LEU A 108 14.97 -35.69 7.11
CA LEU A 108 15.24 -34.96 5.88
C LEU A 108 14.84 -35.76 4.63
N LYS A 109 15.04 -37.09 4.65
CA LYS A 109 14.56 -37.97 3.59
C LYS A 109 13.04 -37.99 3.52
N ALA A 110 12.37 -38.14 4.65
CA ALA A 110 10.90 -38.11 4.71
C ALA A 110 10.34 -36.76 4.22
N LEU A 111 10.97 -35.64 4.58
CA LEU A 111 10.61 -34.32 4.07
C LEU A 111 10.83 -34.25 2.55
N SER A 112 11.96 -34.77 2.05
CA SER A 112 12.27 -34.87 0.62
C SER A 112 11.19 -35.60 -0.18
N ASP A 113 10.74 -36.74 0.35
CA ASP A 113 9.69 -37.56 -0.26
C ASP A 113 8.36 -36.80 -0.26
N ALA A 114 8.03 -36.09 0.84
CA ALA A 114 6.79 -35.31 0.95
C ALA A 114 6.77 -34.05 0.06
N VAL A 115 7.91 -33.40 -0.17
CA VAL A 115 7.98 -32.23 -1.07
C VAL A 115 8.13 -32.63 -2.54
N GLY A 116 8.60 -33.84 -2.83
CA GLY A 116 8.83 -34.34 -4.19
C GLY A 116 10.14 -33.86 -4.84
N PHE A 117 11.14 -33.47 -4.03
CA PHE A 117 12.44 -32.99 -4.50
C PHE A 117 13.56 -33.94 -4.07
N LYS A 118 14.74 -33.83 -4.70
CA LYS A 118 15.93 -34.61 -4.31
C LYS A 118 16.43 -34.16 -2.93
N PRO A 119 16.95 -35.07 -2.07
CA PRO A 119 17.40 -34.70 -0.72
C PRO A 119 18.46 -33.61 -0.67
N GLY A 120 19.33 -33.53 -1.70
CA GLY A 120 20.34 -32.48 -1.80
C GLY A 120 19.77 -31.07 -2.01
N VAL A 121 18.62 -30.94 -2.70
CA VAL A 121 17.94 -29.65 -2.88
C VAL A 121 17.31 -29.22 -1.56
N VAL A 122 16.57 -30.12 -0.92
CA VAL A 122 15.93 -29.87 0.39
C VAL A 122 16.99 -29.52 1.42
N PHE A 123 18.12 -30.22 1.44
CA PHE A 123 19.25 -29.90 2.32
C PHE A 123 19.73 -28.44 2.15
N ARG A 124 19.92 -27.96 0.91
CA ARG A 124 20.34 -26.57 0.67
C ARG A 124 19.29 -25.56 1.08
N VAL A 125 18.01 -25.83 0.82
CA VAL A 125 16.90 -25.01 1.34
C VAL A 125 16.97 -24.92 2.86
N MET A 126 17.11 -26.06 3.56
CA MET A 126 17.20 -26.10 5.02
C MET A 126 18.44 -25.37 5.56
N GLN A 127 19.56 -25.33 4.83
CA GLN A 127 20.72 -24.53 5.18
C GLN A 127 20.45 -23.02 5.11
N LYS A 128 19.63 -22.59 4.15
CA LYS A 128 19.26 -21.19 3.92
C LYS A 128 17.99 -20.76 4.67
N LEU A 129 17.25 -21.70 5.26
CA LEU A 129 15.98 -21.42 5.93
C LEU A 129 16.18 -20.71 7.27
N VAL A 130 15.34 -19.71 7.51
CA VAL A 130 15.25 -18.93 8.74
C VAL A 130 13.78 -18.86 9.17
N PHE A 131 13.52 -19.18 10.43
CA PHE A 131 12.20 -18.95 11.04
C PHE A 131 12.16 -17.58 11.69
N GLN A 132 11.16 -16.78 11.33
CA GLN A 132 10.90 -15.51 11.97
C GLN A 132 9.49 -15.52 12.56
N LYS A 133 9.39 -15.24 13.86
CA LYS A 133 8.09 -15.17 14.53
C LYS A 133 7.43 -13.83 14.21
N GLY A 134 6.24 -13.90 13.64
CA GLY A 134 5.39 -12.74 13.40
C GLY A 134 4.38 -12.46 14.52
N PRO A 135 3.70 -11.30 14.47
CA PRO A 135 2.59 -10.97 15.34
C PRO A 135 1.40 -11.92 15.11
N GLN A 136 0.44 -11.93 16.05
CA GLN A 136 -0.86 -12.55 15.80
C GLN A 136 -1.65 -11.75 14.76
N LEU A 137 -2.59 -12.42 14.09
CA LEU A 137 -3.33 -11.86 12.95
C LEU A 137 -4.20 -10.66 13.36
N GLU A 138 -4.68 -10.64 14.60
CA GLU A 138 -5.52 -9.58 15.12
C GLU A 138 -4.68 -8.43 15.69
N ALA A 139 -3.44 -8.72 16.11
CA ALA A 139 -2.56 -7.78 16.81
C ALA A 139 -1.52 -7.10 15.91
N PHE A 140 -1.42 -7.45 14.63
CA PHE A 140 -0.34 -6.93 13.78
C PHE A 140 -0.40 -5.40 13.64
N ARG A 141 -1.61 -4.83 13.49
CA ARG A 141 -1.80 -3.38 13.35
C ARG A 141 -1.35 -2.62 14.60
N ASP A 142 -1.66 -3.18 15.76
CA ASP A 142 -1.28 -2.59 17.05
C ASP A 142 0.22 -2.67 17.30
N GLN A 143 0.90 -3.65 16.72
CA GLN A 143 2.34 -3.86 16.85
C GLN A 143 3.17 -3.07 15.83
N LEU A 144 2.56 -2.48 14.79
CA LEU A 144 3.29 -1.70 13.77
C LEU A 144 4.13 -0.58 14.41
N ALA A 145 3.57 0.15 15.37
CA ALA A 145 4.29 1.23 16.06
C ALA A 145 5.52 0.72 16.82
N THR A 146 5.43 -0.46 17.43
CA THR A 146 6.55 -1.11 18.13
C THR A 146 7.62 -1.59 17.16
N ILE A 147 7.22 -2.16 16.02
CA ILE A 147 8.19 -2.58 14.99
C ILE A 147 8.91 -1.36 14.41
N VAL A 148 8.19 -0.27 14.15
CA VAL A 148 8.78 0.97 13.67
C VAL A 148 9.74 1.56 14.71
N SER A 149 9.47 1.44 16.01
CA SER A 149 10.39 1.95 17.03
C SER A 149 11.71 1.19 17.13
N GLU A 150 11.79 -0.03 16.58
CA GLU A 150 13.03 -0.78 16.47
C GLU A 150 13.97 -0.22 15.40
N VAL A 151 13.45 0.54 14.43
CA VAL A 151 14.25 1.23 13.42
C VAL A 151 15.11 2.30 14.12
N PRO A 152 16.45 2.28 13.94
CA PRO A 152 17.37 3.17 14.68
C PRO A 152 16.97 4.65 14.64
N GLU A 153 16.51 5.11 13.48
CA GLU A 153 16.08 6.48 13.23
C GLU A 153 14.78 6.87 13.96
N CYS A 154 13.94 5.89 14.31
CA CYS A 154 12.63 6.11 14.93
C CYS A 154 12.64 5.94 16.46
N LYS A 155 13.75 5.49 17.07
CA LYS A 155 13.82 5.15 18.50
C LYS A 155 13.35 6.26 19.45
N ASN A 156 13.56 7.52 19.07
CA ASN A 156 13.24 8.68 19.89
C ASN A 156 11.90 9.35 19.53
N LEU A 157 11.14 8.79 18.57
CA LEU A 157 9.86 9.35 18.17
C LEU A 157 8.78 9.06 19.21
N PRO A 158 7.86 10.01 19.47
CA PRO A 158 6.74 9.78 20.39
C PRO A 158 5.76 8.76 19.80
N MET A 159 5.10 7.97 20.65
CA MET A 159 4.19 6.89 20.24
C MET A 159 3.11 7.29 19.20
N PRO A 160 2.48 8.49 19.28
CA PRO A 160 1.56 8.93 18.23
C PRO A 160 2.21 9.00 16.84
N ARG A 161 3.46 9.50 16.75
CA ARG A 161 4.21 9.59 15.50
C ARG A 161 4.62 8.20 14.98
N LEU A 162 5.01 7.30 15.88
CA LEU A 162 5.33 5.91 15.53
C LEU A 162 4.12 5.18 14.93
N ARG A 163 2.92 5.38 15.50
CA ARG A 163 1.67 4.82 14.97
C ARG A 163 1.34 5.36 13.58
N GLU A 164 1.44 6.67 13.40
CA GLU A 164 1.21 7.31 12.12
C GLU A 164 2.21 6.82 11.06
N ALA A 165 3.51 6.84 11.37
CA ALA A 165 4.55 6.36 10.48
C ALA A 165 4.33 4.89 10.09
N GLY A 166 4.00 4.02 11.06
CA GLY A 166 3.66 2.62 10.78
C GLY A 166 2.44 2.46 9.88
N GLN A 167 1.41 3.29 10.06
CA GLN A 167 0.22 3.28 9.24
C GLN A 167 0.50 3.74 7.79
N LEU A 168 1.35 4.75 7.61
CA LEU A 168 1.77 5.25 6.29
C LEU A 168 2.61 4.21 5.55
N VAL A 169 3.57 3.57 6.23
CA VAL A 169 4.36 2.46 5.66
C VAL A 169 3.44 1.31 5.25
N TYR A 170 2.48 0.92 6.10
CA TYR A 170 1.49 -0.10 5.75
C TYR A 170 0.67 0.29 4.53
N GLN A 171 0.19 1.53 4.45
CA GLN A 171 -0.57 2.02 3.29
C GLN A 171 0.28 1.97 2.02
N ARG A 172 1.53 2.44 2.06
CA ARG A 172 2.43 2.41 0.90
C ARG A 172 2.65 1.00 0.37
N LEU A 173 2.84 0.02 1.25
CA LEU A 173 2.98 -1.40 0.90
C LEU A 173 1.67 -1.98 0.36
N HIS A 174 0.54 -1.65 0.99
CA HIS A 174 -0.78 -2.08 0.53
C HIS A 174 -1.09 -1.56 -0.89
N TYR A 175 -0.85 -0.27 -1.13
CA TYR A 175 -1.03 0.34 -2.44
C TYR A 175 -0.12 -0.28 -3.49
N ALA A 176 1.16 -0.52 -3.17
CA ALA A 176 2.06 -1.24 -4.07
C ALA A 176 1.52 -2.63 -4.44
N SER A 177 0.99 -3.37 -3.46
CA SER A 177 0.48 -4.73 -3.67
C SER A 177 -0.74 -4.80 -4.60
N ILE A 178 -1.61 -3.78 -4.57
CA ILE A 178 -2.84 -3.74 -5.40
C ILE A 178 -2.67 -2.95 -6.70
N LYS A 179 -1.52 -2.29 -6.91
CA LYS A 179 -1.31 -1.43 -8.07
C LYS A 179 -1.05 -2.28 -9.31
N ASP A 180 -1.98 -2.21 -10.25
CA ASP A 180 -1.75 -2.71 -11.60
C ASP A 180 -0.98 -1.67 -12.42
N ALA A 181 -0.07 -2.15 -13.26
CA ALA A 181 0.58 -1.29 -14.24
C ALA A 181 -0.45 -0.81 -15.28
N SER A 182 -0.38 0.47 -15.65
CA SER A 182 -1.28 1.01 -16.67
C SER A 182 -1.06 0.32 -18.02
N THR A 183 -2.11 0.22 -18.83
CA THR A 183 -2.03 -0.40 -20.18
C THR A 183 -0.95 0.24 -21.05
N LEU A 184 -0.78 1.56 -20.95
CA LEU A 184 0.28 2.29 -21.68
C LEU A 184 1.68 1.95 -21.16
N SER A 185 1.82 1.83 -19.83
CA SER A 185 3.09 1.42 -19.22
C SER A 185 3.46 0.00 -19.60
N LEU A 186 2.50 -0.92 -19.71
CA LEU A 186 2.73 -2.31 -20.15
C LEU A 186 3.20 -2.36 -21.61
N LEU A 187 2.51 -1.66 -22.51
CA LEU A 187 2.85 -1.63 -23.94
C LEU A 187 4.21 -0.98 -24.24
N ALA A 188 4.65 -0.04 -23.41
CA ALA A 188 5.93 0.64 -23.53
C ALA A 188 7.07 -0.04 -22.74
N SER A 189 6.78 -1.11 -21.98
CA SER A 189 7.76 -1.74 -21.12
C SER A 189 8.59 -2.79 -21.88
N PRO A 190 9.92 -2.84 -21.66
CA PRO A 190 10.69 -4.00 -22.09
C PRO A 190 10.20 -5.25 -21.36
N LEU A 191 10.24 -6.38 -22.07
CA LEU A 191 9.96 -7.67 -21.47
C LEU A 191 11.17 -8.14 -20.66
N ALA A 192 10.91 -8.63 -19.45
CA ALA A 192 11.87 -9.39 -18.67
C ALA A 192 12.19 -10.73 -19.37
N PRO A 193 13.29 -11.41 -19.00
CA PRO A 193 13.70 -12.67 -19.64
C PRO A 193 12.65 -13.79 -19.59
N ASP A 194 11.66 -13.69 -18.71
CA ASP A 194 10.52 -14.60 -18.56
C ASP A 194 9.28 -14.18 -19.39
N GLY A 195 9.39 -13.11 -20.18
CA GLY A 195 8.33 -12.62 -21.07
C GLY A 195 7.29 -11.71 -20.39
N ARG A 196 7.51 -11.29 -19.13
CA ARG A 196 6.62 -10.35 -18.42
C ARG A 196 7.06 -8.90 -18.59
N GLU A 197 6.13 -7.96 -18.54
CA GLU A 197 6.42 -6.53 -18.61
C GLU A 197 7.10 -6.05 -17.32
N MET A 198 8.30 -5.46 -17.42
CA MET A 198 9.01 -4.92 -16.25
C MET A 198 8.17 -3.90 -15.48
N ALA A 199 7.30 -3.14 -16.18
CA ALA A 199 6.40 -2.16 -15.58
C ALA A 199 5.47 -2.75 -14.51
N SER A 200 5.10 -4.04 -14.62
CA SER A 200 4.30 -4.73 -13.61
C SER A 200 5.09 -4.94 -12.31
N ILE A 201 6.38 -5.27 -12.43
CA ILE A 201 7.27 -5.45 -11.28
C ILE A 201 7.58 -4.10 -10.63
N ASP A 202 7.88 -3.08 -11.44
CA ASP A 202 8.20 -1.75 -10.95
C ASP A 202 7.01 -1.09 -10.24
N ALA A 203 5.78 -1.31 -10.70
CA ALA A 203 4.58 -0.79 -10.06
C ALA A 203 4.38 -1.30 -8.63
N LYS A 204 4.82 -2.53 -8.35
CA LYS A 204 4.71 -3.20 -7.05
C LYS A 204 5.95 -3.04 -6.16
N ARG A 205 7.01 -2.41 -6.68
CA ARG A 205 8.26 -2.22 -5.96
C ARG A 205 8.10 -1.13 -4.88
N VAL A 206 8.65 -1.42 -3.70
CA VAL A 206 8.83 -0.45 -2.62
C VAL A 206 10.29 -0.49 -2.20
N THR A 207 10.94 0.66 -2.20
CA THR A 207 12.35 0.81 -1.87
C THR A 207 12.54 1.17 -0.39
N ALA A 208 13.71 0.84 0.14
CA ALA A 208 14.06 1.24 1.51
C ALA A 208 14.11 2.76 1.68
N ASP A 209 14.46 3.50 0.63
CA ASP A 209 14.49 4.97 0.66
C ASP A 209 13.09 5.56 0.78
N GLU A 210 12.11 5.07 0.01
CA GLU A 210 10.71 5.49 0.16
C GLU A 210 10.17 5.24 1.57
N VAL A 211 10.48 4.08 2.16
CA VAL A 211 10.10 3.79 3.55
C VAL A 211 10.80 4.75 4.50
N LYS A 212 12.10 5.00 4.31
CA LYS A 212 12.86 5.94 5.14
C LYS A 212 12.31 7.37 5.07
N GLN A 213 11.91 7.84 3.89
CA GLN A 213 11.29 9.15 3.72
C GLN A 213 9.99 9.25 4.52
N ILE A 214 9.12 8.23 4.48
CA ILE A 214 7.90 8.17 5.28
C ILE A 214 8.20 8.23 6.79
N LEU A 215 9.22 7.48 7.24
CA LEU A 215 9.61 7.42 8.64
C LEU A 215 10.22 8.74 9.15
N MET A 216 11.03 9.39 8.32
CA MET A 216 11.74 10.63 8.66
C MET A 216 10.91 11.89 8.44
N ARG A 217 9.74 11.76 7.82
CA ARG A 217 8.84 12.88 7.53
C ARG A 217 8.53 13.68 8.80
N HIS A 218 8.73 15.00 8.77
CA HIS A 218 8.36 15.82 9.92
C HIS A 218 6.84 16.01 9.98
N PRO A 219 6.21 15.95 11.17
CA PRO A 219 4.75 16.13 11.35
C PRO A 219 4.23 17.55 11.03
N GLY A 220 4.99 18.37 10.30
CA GLY A 220 4.57 19.67 9.78
C GLY A 220 4.76 19.82 8.26
N GLU A 221 5.18 18.77 7.55
CA GLU A 221 5.34 18.84 6.09
C GLU A 221 4.01 18.81 5.33
N ASN A 222 2.97 18.22 5.92
CA ASN A 222 1.62 18.25 5.35
C ASN A 222 0.82 19.37 6.04
N PHE A 223 0.57 20.45 5.31
CA PHE A 223 -0.34 21.49 5.77
C PHE A 223 -1.77 20.93 5.80
N LEU A 224 -2.29 20.74 7.01
CA LEU A 224 -3.67 20.35 7.27
C LEU A 224 -4.50 21.61 7.56
N TYR A 225 -5.63 21.72 6.90
CA TYR A 225 -6.60 22.77 7.15
C TYR A 225 -7.43 22.42 8.39
N ASP A 226 -7.90 23.45 9.11
CA ASP A 226 -8.76 23.25 10.27
C ASP A 226 -10.14 22.69 9.85
N ASP A 227 -10.84 22.08 10.82
CA ASP A 227 -12.07 21.31 10.62
C ASP A 227 -13.31 22.21 10.40
N GLN A 228 -13.26 23.06 9.36
CA GLN A 228 -14.26 24.10 9.06
C GLN A 228 -14.99 23.87 7.72
N GLY A 229 -14.98 22.63 7.22
CA GLY A 229 -15.64 22.29 5.94
C GLY A 229 -17.14 22.56 5.97
N GLN A 230 -17.67 23.10 4.87
CA GLN A 230 -19.05 23.53 4.70
C GLN A 230 -19.78 22.75 3.60
N LEU A 231 -19.08 21.88 2.87
CA LEU A 231 -19.66 21.10 1.78
C LEU A 231 -20.63 20.04 2.30
N GLN A 232 -21.90 20.17 1.91
CA GLN A 232 -22.94 19.20 2.25
C GLN A 232 -23.12 18.20 1.12
N LEU A 233 -22.75 16.93 1.37
CA LEU A 233 -23.00 15.82 0.46
C LEU A 233 -24.50 15.42 0.44
N GLY A 234 -24.97 14.89 -0.67
CA GLY A 234 -26.34 14.41 -0.89
C GLY A 234 -27.29 15.44 -1.51
N LYS A 235 -26.77 16.59 -1.98
CA LYS A 235 -27.57 17.72 -2.53
C LYS A 235 -27.27 18.04 -4.00
N LEU A 236 -27.05 17.01 -4.83
CA LEU A 236 -26.62 17.19 -6.22
C LEU A 236 -27.62 17.85 -7.18
N SER A 237 -28.94 17.71 -6.95
CA SER A 237 -29.92 18.08 -7.99
C SER A 237 -29.90 19.59 -8.33
N GLY A 238 -29.73 20.46 -7.33
CA GLY A 238 -29.56 21.90 -7.53
C GLY A 238 -28.17 22.32 -8.00
N GLN A 239 -27.14 21.58 -7.57
CA GLN A 239 -25.73 21.88 -7.88
C GLN A 239 -25.40 21.64 -9.37
N LYS A 240 -26.09 20.69 -10.02
CA LYS A 240 -25.89 20.35 -11.44
C LYS A 240 -26.11 21.53 -12.37
N GLU A 241 -27.23 22.22 -12.22
CA GLU A 241 -27.60 23.34 -13.11
C GLU A 241 -26.73 24.58 -12.85
N VAL A 242 -26.38 24.82 -11.58
CA VAL A 242 -25.45 25.89 -11.19
C VAL A 242 -24.07 25.64 -11.80
N LEU A 243 -23.54 24.43 -11.69
CA LEU A 243 -22.26 24.06 -12.29
C LEU A 243 -22.28 24.24 -13.81
N ARG A 244 -23.34 23.76 -14.49
CA ARG A 244 -23.48 23.90 -15.94
C ARG A 244 -23.41 25.35 -16.38
N ARG A 245 -24.24 26.22 -15.77
CA ARG A 245 -24.27 27.65 -16.10
C ARG A 245 -22.91 28.32 -15.87
N LYS A 246 -22.22 27.99 -14.78
CA LYS A 246 -20.87 28.53 -14.50
C LYS A 246 -19.82 28.10 -15.50
N MET A 247 -19.85 26.83 -15.92
CA MET A 247 -18.91 26.32 -16.93
C MET A 247 -19.19 26.93 -18.31
N ASP A 248 -20.46 27.10 -18.67
CA ASP A 248 -20.85 27.78 -19.92
C ASP A 248 -20.38 29.24 -19.92
N LEU A 249 -20.60 29.98 -18.83
CA LEU A 249 -20.11 31.35 -18.67
C LEU A 249 -18.57 31.45 -18.62
N GLY A 250 -17.89 30.40 -18.19
CA GLY A 250 -16.43 30.30 -18.21
C GLY A 250 -15.85 29.86 -19.55
N GLY A 251 -16.68 29.62 -20.58
CA GLY A 251 -16.20 29.13 -21.88
C GLY A 251 -15.65 27.69 -21.84
N VAL A 252 -15.97 26.93 -20.79
CA VAL A 252 -15.56 25.53 -20.56
C VAL A 252 -16.77 24.58 -20.47
N GLY A 253 -17.92 25.00 -20.99
CA GLY A 253 -19.15 24.20 -21.01
C GLY A 253 -19.01 22.84 -21.70
N ARG A 254 -18.11 22.71 -22.68
CA ARG A 254 -17.84 21.44 -23.38
C ARG A 254 -17.34 20.34 -22.44
N GLN A 255 -16.69 20.72 -21.34
CA GLN A 255 -16.14 19.79 -20.36
C GLN A 255 -17.12 19.41 -19.24
N PHE A 256 -18.32 20.02 -19.22
CA PHE A 256 -19.33 19.83 -18.17
C PHE A 256 -19.64 18.36 -17.87
N SER A 257 -19.93 17.56 -18.91
CA SER A 257 -20.33 16.16 -18.71
C SER A 257 -19.26 15.34 -18.00
N SER A 258 -17.99 15.59 -18.29
CA SER A 258 -16.87 14.88 -17.66
C SER A 258 -16.72 15.26 -16.19
N ILE A 259 -16.71 16.57 -15.88
CA ILE A 259 -16.58 17.06 -14.51
C ILE A 259 -17.79 16.65 -13.67
N TRP A 260 -18.99 16.68 -14.24
CA TRP A 260 -20.22 16.28 -13.55
C TRP A 260 -20.22 14.79 -13.19
N LEU A 261 -19.77 13.91 -14.10
CA LEU A 261 -19.64 12.49 -13.79
C LEU A 261 -18.64 12.25 -12.65
N GLN A 262 -17.50 12.95 -12.69
CA GLN A 262 -16.49 12.89 -11.63
C GLN A 262 -17.04 13.40 -10.29
N ALA A 263 -17.84 14.47 -10.29
CA ALA A 263 -18.48 15.01 -9.09
C ALA A 263 -19.46 14.00 -8.46
N ILE A 264 -20.31 13.35 -9.26
CA ILE A 264 -21.20 12.29 -8.77
C ILE A 264 -20.41 11.13 -8.16
N SER A 265 -19.36 10.67 -8.85
CA SER A 265 -18.53 9.57 -8.37
C SER A 265 -17.77 9.92 -7.09
N ALA A 266 -17.25 11.15 -6.99
CA ALA A 266 -16.56 11.65 -5.81
C ALA A 266 -17.51 11.73 -4.61
N GLU A 267 -18.70 12.31 -4.79
CA GLU A 267 -19.71 12.42 -3.72
C GLU A 267 -20.12 11.04 -3.20
N LYS A 268 -20.47 10.11 -4.11
CA LYS A 268 -20.85 8.74 -3.74
C LYS A 268 -19.75 8.05 -2.94
N HIS A 269 -18.49 8.16 -3.38
CA HIS A 269 -17.37 7.52 -2.71
C HIS A 269 -17.14 8.09 -1.30
N LEU A 270 -17.21 9.41 -1.14
CA LEU A 270 -17.07 10.06 0.16
C LEU A 270 -18.23 9.70 1.10
N MET A 271 -19.45 9.58 0.59
CA MET A 271 -20.59 9.11 1.38
C MET A 271 -20.42 7.65 1.85
N GLU A 272 -19.95 6.76 0.97
CA GLU A 272 -19.64 5.37 1.32
C GLU A 272 -18.57 5.28 2.43
N GLU A 273 -17.53 6.09 2.36
CA GLU A 273 -16.51 6.15 3.42
C GLU A 273 -17.04 6.71 4.74
N MET A 274 -17.89 7.75 4.70
CA MET A 274 -18.54 8.29 5.90
C MET A 274 -19.49 7.29 6.57
N LEU A 275 -20.10 6.38 5.81
CA LEU A 275 -20.91 5.29 6.37
C LEU A 275 -20.07 4.24 7.10
N LEU A 276 -18.84 3.99 6.63
CA LEU A 276 -17.93 3.02 7.23
C LEU A 276 -17.21 3.58 8.47
N ASP A 277 -16.73 4.81 8.39
CA ASP A 277 -16.06 5.51 9.49
C ASP A 277 -16.42 7.00 9.47
N PRO A 278 -17.46 7.43 10.21
CA PRO A 278 -17.94 8.80 10.18
C PRO A 278 -16.88 9.83 10.56
N LYS A 279 -16.03 9.52 11.55
CA LYS A 279 -15.02 10.48 12.05
C LYS A 279 -13.91 10.67 11.05
N ARG A 280 -13.41 9.58 10.45
CA ARG A 280 -12.36 9.65 9.44
C ARG A 280 -12.88 10.22 8.13
N GLY A 281 -14.09 9.82 7.71
CA GLY A 281 -14.74 10.33 6.51
C GLY A 281 -14.95 11.83 6.55
N LEU A 282 -15.43 12.38 7.68
CA LEU A 282 -15.61 13.83 7.85
C LEU A 282 -14.30 14.60 7.79
N ARG A 283 -13.25 14.12 8.48
CA ARG A 283 -11.92 14.75 8.41
C ARG A 283 -11.35 14.78 6.99
N LYS A 284 -11.53 13.67 6.26
CA LYS A 284 -11.10 13.57 4.88
C LYS A 284 -11.87 14.52 3.97
N LEU A 285 -13.20 14.59 4.12
CA LEU A 285 -14.04 15.53 3.38
C LEU A 285 -13.57 16.98 3.61
N ASN A 286 -13.41 17.38 4.86
CA ASN A 286 -13.08 18.76 5.22
C ASN A 286 -11.69 19.17 4.73
N GLN A 287 -10.70 18.27 4.80
CA GLN A 287 -9.38 18.52 4.21
C GLN A 287 -9.44 18.64 2.69
N LEU A 288 -10.14 17.72 2.01
CA LEU A 288 -10.26 17.75 0.54
C LEU A 288 -10.99 19.01 0.07
N GLU A 289 -12.04 19.40 0.78
CA GLU A 289 -12.76 20.64 0.55
C GLU A 289 -11.82 21.84 0.68
N ALA A 290 -11.12 21.97 1.81
CA ALA A 290 -10.26 23.11 2.07
C ALA A 290 -9.10 23.22 1.06
N VAL A 291 -8.42 22.10 0.76
CA VAL A 291 -7.35 22.06 -0.26
C VAL A 291 -7.91 22.53 -1.61
N MET A 292 -9.03 21.96 -2.04
CA MET A 292 -9.58 22.27 -3.36
C MET A 292 -10.15 23.69 -3.44
N VAL A 293 -10.76 24.22 -2.38
CA VAL A 293 -11.20 25.63 -2.33
C VAL A 293 -10.03 26.57 -2.53
N VAL A 294 -8.93 26.37 -1.79
CA VAL A 294 -7.73 27.21 -1.91
C VAL A 294 -7.13 27.12 -3.30
N GLU A 295 -7.00 25.93 -3.87
CA GLU A 295 -6.44 25.78 -5.22
C GLU A 295 -7.34 26.38 -6.31
N CYS A 296 -8.66 26.29 -6.15
CA CYS A 296 -9.61 26.94 -7.06
C CYS A 296 -9.53 28.48 -6.95
N GLN A 297 -9.48 29.02 -5.74
CA GLN A 297 -9.37 30.46 -5.50
C GLN A 297 -8.01 31.02 -5.95
N ASN A 298 -6.93 30.28 -5.75
CA ASN A 298 -5.62 30.62 -6.27
C ASN A 298 -5.63 30.70 -7.80
N ALA A 299 -6.32 29.76 -8.47
CA ALA A 299 -6.49 29.81 -9.92
C ALA A 299 -7.33 31.03 -10.36
N GLU A 300 -8.40 31.39 -9.64
CA GLU A 300 -9.17 32.62 -9.92
C GLU A 300 -8.30 33.88 -9.75
N ALA A 301 -7.49 33.94 -8.69
CA ALA A 301 -6.61 35.06 -8.42
C ALA A 301 -5.49 35.18 -9.45
N GLU A 302 -4.86 34.06 -9.83
CA GLU A 302 -3.75 34.00 -10.79
C GLU A 302 -4.16 34.54 -12.17
N PHE A 303 -5.39 34.26 -12.60
CA PHE A 303 -5.92 34.70 -13.90
C PHE A 303 -6.97 35.81 -13.78
N GLY A 304 -7.04 36.51 -12.65
CA GLY A 304 -8.08 37.50 -12.38
C GLY A 304 -8.11 38.64 -13.41
N ASP A 305 -6.93 39.08 -13.85
CA ASP A 305 -6.72 40.18 -14.79
C ASP A 305 -6.75 39.74 -16.27
N ASP A 306 -6.90 38.43 -16.54
CA ASP A 306 -6.91 37.93 -17.91
C ASP A 306 -8.22 38.29 -18.66
N PRO A 307 -8.16 38.41 -19.99
CA PRO A 307 -9.34 38.62 -20.82
C PRO A 307 -10.45 37.59 -20.55
N GLU A 308 -11.69 38.08 -20.42
CA GLU A 308 -12.85 37.26 -19.99
C GLU A 308 -13.09 36.02 -20.86
N ASP A 309 -12.77 36.09 -22.15
CA ASP A 309 -12.93 35.03 -23.15
C ASP A 309 -11.94 33.87 -22.99
N THR A 310 -10.77 34.11 -22.38
CA THR A 310 -9.71 33.12 -22.20
C THR A 310 -9.48 32.73 -20.74
N ARG A 311 -9.92 33.57 -19.79
CA ARG A 311 -9.77 33.37 -18.34
C ARG A 311 -10.24 31.99 -17.89
N GLY A 312 -11.45 31.60 -18.27
CA GLY A 312 -12.01 30.34 -17.78
C GLY A 312 -11.33 29.09 -18.30
N GLN A 313 -10.78 29.12 -19.51
CA GLN A 313 -9.96 28.03 -20.03
C GLN A 313 -8.62 27.90 -19.29
N LYS A 314 -8.02 29.03 -18.90
CA LYS A 314 -6.76 29.04 -18.13
C LYS A 314 -6.97 28.50 -16.71
N ILE A 315 -8.01 28.98 -16.02
CA ILE A 315 -8.42 28.45 -14.70
C ILE A 315 -8.65 26.93 -14.78
N PHE A 316 -9.41 26.47 -15.77
CA PHE A 316 -9.69 25.05 -15.95
C PHE A 316 -8.41 24.22 -16.15
N ARG A 317 -7.49 24.66 -17.02
CA ARG A 317 -6.20 23.97 -17.24
C ARG A 317 -5.33 23.95 -15.97
N ARG A 318 -5.28 25.04 -15.22
CA ARG A 318 -4.54 25.15 -13.96
C ARG A 318 -5.07 24.17 -12.91
N ILE A 319 -6.39 24.02 -12.81
CA ILE A 319 -7.02 23.04 -11.91
C ILE A 319 -6.69 21.61 -12.37
N LEU A 320 -6.74 21.30 -13.67
CA LEU A 320 -6.38 19.98 -14.18
C LEU A 320 -4.92 19.60 -13.88
N ALA A 321 -3.97 20.52 -14.11
CA ALA A 321 -2.56 20.30 -13.83
C ALA A 321 -2.32 20.12 -12.33
N ARG A 322 -2.91 20.98 -11.51
CA ARG A 322 -2.72 20.94 -10.06
C ARG A 322 -3.31 19.71 -9.41
N THR A 323 -4.47 19.25 -9.88
CA THR A 323 -5.04 17.99 -9.37
C THR A 323 -4.16 16.78 -9.71
N GLU A 324 -3.45 16.80 -10.84
CA GLU A 324 -2.45 15.78 -11.16
C GLU A 324 -1.22 15.87 -10.26
N GLU A 325 -0.70 17.08 -10.02
CA GLU A 325 0.40 17.31 -9.07
C GLU A 325 0.05 16.88 -7.65
N LEU A 326 -1.14 17.26 -7.17
CA LEU A 326 -1.61 16.88 -5.83
C LEU A 326 -1.80 15.37 -5.71
N SER A 327 -2.27 14.69 -6.76
CA SER A 327 -2.47 13.23 -6.71
C SER A 327 -1.14 12.45 -6.84
N ASN A 328 -0.13 13.00 -7.51
CA ASN A 328 1.14 12.30 -7.78
C ASN A 328 2.28 12.70 -6.84
N GLY A 329 2.37 13.98 -6.46
CA GLY A 329 3.44 14.55 -5.63
C GLY A 329 3.02 14.77 -4.17
N ASP A 330 1.86 15.39 -3.95
CA ASP A 330 1.35 15.75 -2.61
C ASP A 330 0.19 14.84 -2.16
N SER A 331 0.21 13.57 -2.58
CA SER A 331 -0.94 12.66 -2.48
C SER A 331 -1.45 12.48 -1.06
N GLU A 332 -0.56 12.56 -0.06
CA GLU A 332 -0.94 12.46 1.36
C GLU A 332 -1.77 13.65 1.85
N GLN A 333 -1.52 14.87 1.36
CA GLN A 333 -2.30 16.06 1.73
C GLN A 333 -3.78 15.91 1.36
N VAL A 334 -4.03 15.09 0.33
CA VAL A 334 -5.34 14.77 -0.21
C VAL A 334 -5.74 13.32 0.08
N PHE A 335 -5.25 12.70 1.16
CA PHE A 335 -5.65 11.36 1.59
C PHE A 335 -5.49 10.26 0.53
N ASN A 336 -4.51 10.41 -0.36
CA ASN A 336 -4.20 9.52 -1.47
C ASN A 336 -5.41 9.25 -2.38
N VAL A 337 -6.31 10.24 -2.53
CA VAL A 337 -7.42 10.12 -3.47
C VAL A 337 -6.92 10.23 -4.90
N ARG A 338 -7.67 9.62 -5.82
CA ARG A 338 -7.37 9.69 -7.25
C ARG A 338 -7.61 11.10 -7.78
N VAL A 339 -6.91 11.46 -8.85
CA VAL A 339 -7.08 12.75 -9.54
C VAL A 339 -8.53 13.00 -9.94
N GLU A 340 -9.29 11.98 -10.33
CA GLU A 340 -10.70 12.11 -10.68
C GLU A 340 -11.56 12.53 -9.48
N THR A 341 -11.22 12.10 -8.27
CA THR A 341 -11.90 12.53 -7.05
C THR A 341 -11.66 14.01 -6.80
N LEU A 342 -10.42 14.51 -6.97
CA LEU A 342 -10.10 15.93 -6.81
C LEU A 342 -10.80 16.80 -7.86
N ARG A 343 -10.85 16.35 -9.11
CA ARG A 343 -11.60 17.02 -10.18
C ARG A 343 -13.10 17.04 -9.90
N GLY A 344 -13.62 15.94 -9.36
CA GLY A 344 -15.00 15.86 -8.87
C GLY A 344 -15.27 16.85 -7.74
N MET A 345 -14.35 16.99 -6.79
CA MET A 345 -14.44 17.99 -5.71
C MET A 345 -14.51 19.42 -6.26
N ALA A 346 -13.71 19.78 -7.27
CA ALA A 346 -13.84 21.08 -7.93
C ALA A 346 -15.23 21.31 -8.55
N GLY A 347 -15.81 20.25 -9.14
CA GLY A 347 -17.18 20.27 -9.65
C GLY A 347 -18.24 20.50 -8.56
N LEU A 348 -18.12 19.78 -7.43
CA LEU A 348 -19.00 19.96 -6.26
C LEU A 348 -18.90 21.38 -5.70
N LEU A 349 -17.67 21.88 -5.48
CA LEU A 349 -17.42 23.22 -4.97
C LEU A 349 -18.01 24.31 -5.85
N SER A 350 -17.85 24.18 -7.17
CA SER A 350 -18.40 25.14 -8.13
C SER A 350 -19.93 25.11 -8.13
N GLY A 351 -20.54 23.91 -8.08
CA GLY A 351 -21.99 23.73 -7.96
C GLY A 351 -22.57 24.26 -6.65
N SER A 352 -21.80 24.21 -5.57
CA SER A 352 -22.13 24.77 -4.24
C SER A 352 -21.76 26.24 -4.06
N CYS A 353 -21.32 26.91 -5.12
CA CYS A 353 -20.98 28.34 -5.11
C CYS A 353 -19.70 28.78 -4.38
N TYR A 354 -18.78 27.87 -4.08
CA TYR A 354 -17.47 28.25 -3.50
C TYR A 354 -16.46 28.80 -4.52
N PHE A 355 -16.69 28.55 -5.82
CA PHE A 355 -15.78 28.94 -6.91
C PHE A 355 -16.52 29.09 -8.26
N ALA A 356 -15.97 29.88 -9.18
CA ALA A 356 -16.46 30.09 -10.53
C ALA A 356 -15.36 29.88 -11.60
N TRP A 357 -15.68 29.14 -12.66
CA TRP A 357 -14.77 28.90 -13.79
C TRP A 357 -14.55 30.13 -14.68
N GLY A 358 -15.01 31.32 -14.30
CA GLY A 358 -15.14 32.46 -15.18
C GLY A 358 -15.93 33.57 -14.50
N LYS A 359 -16.85 34.22 -15.22
CA LYS A 359 -17.70 35.26 -14.63
C LYS A 359 -18.57 34.66 -13.50
N PRO A 360 -18.65 35.29 -12.31
CA PRO A 360 -19.62 34.91 -11.30
C PRO A 360 -21.04 34.98 -11.89
N LEU A 361 -21.92 34.08 -11.45
CA LEU A 361 -23.34 34.18 -11.83
C LEU A 361 -23.86 35.54 -11.34
N PRO A 362 -24.64 36.28 -12.16
CA PRO A 362 -25.31 37.47 -11.67
C PRO A 362 -26.18 37.07 -10.47
N VAL A 363 -26.07 37.83 -9.37
CA VAL A 363 -26.95 37.67 -8.23
C VAL A 363 -28.33 38.11 -8.70
N ASP A 364 -29.26 37.18 -8.86
CA ASP A 364 -30.66 37.51 -9.14
C ASP A 364 -31.15 38.41 -8.00
N GLY A 365 -31.43 39.68 -8.33
CA GLY A 365 -31.93 40.66 -7.37
C GLY A 365 -33.26 40.17 -6.79
N GLY A 366 -33.27 39.88 -5.49
CA GLY A 366 -34.48 39.40 -4.81
C GLY A 366 -34.32 39.21 -3.31
N VAL A 367 -34.50 40.31 -2.58
CA VAL A 367 -34.85 40.43 -1.15
C VAL A 367 -33.74 40.11 -0.14
N VAL A 368 -33.17 41.20 0.37
CA VAL A 368 -32.66 41.31 1.73
C VAL A 368 -33.88 41.24 2.67
N ASP A 369 -34.06 40.14 3.37
CA ASP A 369 -34.72 40.17 4.68
C ASP A 369 -33.61 39.95 5.70
N GLY A 370 -33.21 41.06 6.33
CA GLY A 370 -32.29 41.06 7.47
C GLY A 370 -33.02 40.79 8.78
N VAL A 371 -32.24 40.41 9.79
CA VAL A 371 -32.55 40.42 11.24
C VAL A 371 -33.81 39.68 11.67
#